data_AF-A0A3A6PXH0-F1
#
_entry.id   AF-A0A3A6PXH0-F1
#
_cell.length_a   1.000
_cell.length_b   1.000
_cell.length_c   1.000
_cell.angle_alpha   90.00
_cell.angle_beta   90.00
_cell.angle_gamma   90.00
#
_symmetry.space_group_name_H-M   'P 1'
#
loop_
_entity.id
_entity.type
_entity.pdbx_description
1 polymer ?
#
loop_
_entity_poly.entity_id
_entity_poly.type
_entity_poly.pdbx_seq_one_letter_code
_entity_poly.pdbx_strand_id
1 'polypeptide(L)'
;MGLQRVGVLCVALGLAVAVLTAVLVGPAAGGTEAACFDHNPSYALEGVDVDSLTISYTDGCNDFTLQPFITGGVGLTGVGALVGLLGIGRARVNRS
;
A
#
# COMPACT_ATOMS: atom_id res chain seq x y z
N MET A 1 7.32 -24.41 5.19
CA MET A 1 8.23 -23.24 5.04
C MET A 1 8.26 -22.48 6.36
N GLY A 2 9.41 -21.96 6.81
CA GLY A 2 9.48 -21.20 8.08
C GLY A 2 8.80 -19.82 7.98
N LEU A 3 8.25 -19.33 9.10
CA LEU A 3 7.55 -18.03 9.20
C LEU A 3 8.36 -16.87 8.62
N GLN A 4 9.69 -16.86 8.82
CA GLN A 4 10.58 -15.88 8.22
C GLN A 4 10.49 -15.86 6.69
N ARG A 5 10.54 -17.03 6.04
CA ARG A 5 10.49 -17.12 4.57
C ARG A 5 9.11 -16.72 4.03
N VAL A 6 8.04 -17.11 4.71
CA VAL A 6 6.68 -16.70 4.36
C VAL A 6 6.57 -15.18 4.41
N GLY A 7 7.04 -14.56 5.50
CA GLY A 7 7.04 -13.10 5.63
C GLY A 7 7.82 -12.39 4.52
N VAL A 8 9.02 -12.85 4.20
CA VAL A 8 9.84 -12.27 3.11
C VAL A 8 9.14 -12.40 1.75
N LEU A 9 8.52 -13.53 1.46
CA LEU A 9 7.77 -13.71 0.21
C LEU A 9 6.57 -12.78 0.14
N CYS A 10 5.80 -12.64 1.23
CA CYS A 10 4.68 -11.70 1.30
C CYS A 10 5.13 -10.25 1.12
N VAL A 11 6.26 -9.84 1.72
CA VAL A 11 6.85 -8.51 1.52
C VAL A 11 7.21 -8.29 0.05
N ALA A 12 7.95 -9.22 -0.55
CA ALA A 12 8.40 -9.08 -1.93
C ALA A 12 7.22 -9.04 -2.92
N LEU A 13 6.25 -9.94 -2.75
CA LEU A 13 5.07 -10.02 -3.62
C LEU A 13 4.16 -8.79 -3.42
N GLY A 14 3.90 -8.40 -2.18
CA GLY A 14 3.08 -7.23 -1.87
C GLY A 14 3.66 -5.95 -2.46
N LEU A 15 4.98 -5.76 -2.30
CA LEU A 15 5.68 -4.61 -2.85
C LEU A 15 5.68 -4.64 -4.39
N ALA A 16 5.95 -5.80 -4.99
CA ALA A 16 5.93 -5.94 -6.45
C ALA A 16 4.55 -5.60 -7.02
N VAL A 17 3.48 -6.12 -6.42
CA VAL A 17 2.10 -5.79 -6.84
C VAL A 17 1.84 -4.30 -6.70
N ALA A 18 2.10 -3.71 -5.52
CA ALA A 18 1.83 -2.29 -5.29
C ALA A 18 2.56 -1.38 -6.29
N VAL A 19 3.86 -1.62 -6.51
CA VAL A 19 4.68 -0.80 -7.42
C VAL A 19 4.27 -1.00 -8.88
N LEU A 20 4.10 -2.26 -9.32
CA LEU A 20 3.72 -2.53 -10.71
C LEU A 20 2.34 -1.94 -11.03
N THR A 21 1.38 -2.08 -10.12
CA THR A 21 0.05 -1.50 -10.30
C THR A 21 0.12 0.03 -10.34
N ALA A 22 0.84 0.66 -9.41
CA ALA A 22 0.99 2.12 -9.39
C ALA A 22 1.64 2.67 -10.67
N VAL A 23 2.65 1.98 -11.21
CA VAL A 23 3.39 2.45 -12.40
C VAL A 23 2.66 2.15 -13.70
N LEU A 24 2.08 0.95 -13.85
CA LEU A 24 1.51 0.51 -15.12
C LEU A 24 0.09 1.00 -15.33
N VAL A 25 -0.66 1.21 -14.25
CA VAL A 25 -2.09 1.51 -14.34
C VAL A 25 -2.46 2.84 -13.71
N GLY A 26 -1.75 3.25 -12.65
CA GLY A 26 -2.01 4.53 -11.97
C GLY A 26 -3.29 4.51 -11.12
N PRO A 27 -3.88 5.68 -10.82
CA PRO A 27 -5.10 5.77 -10.01
C PRO A 27 -6.31 5.17 -10.74
N ALA A 28 -7.24 4.58 -9.98
CA ALA A 28 -8.49 4.02 -10.50
C ALA A 28 -9.45 5.10 -11.02
N ALA A 29 -9.45 6.26 -10.36
CA ALA A 29 -10.23 7.43 -10.74
C ALA A 29 -9.49 8.71 -10.30
N GLY A 30 -9.72 9.78 -11.04
CA GLY A 30 -9.22 11.12 -10.72
C GLY A 30 -10.26 12.16 -11.08
N GLY A 31 -10.46 13.13 -10.19
CA GLY A 31 -11.28 14.33 -10.40
C GLY A 31 -10.39 15.57 -10.29
N THR A 32 -10.65 16.56 -11.13
CA THR A 32 -9.96 17.85 -11.09
C THR A 32 -10.98 18.97 -11.01
N GLU A 33 -10.75 19.93 -10.12
CA GLU A 33 -11.56 21.14 -10.09
C GLU A 33 -11.23 22.06 -11.28
N ALA A 34 -12.26 22.66 -11.89
CA ALA A 34 -12.10 23.48 -13.09
C ALA A 34 -11.27 24.76 -12.89
N ALA A 35 -11.02 25.17 -11.65
CA ALA A 35 -10.26 26.36 -11.28
C ALA A 35 -8.87 26.05 -10.69
N CYS A 36 -8.30 24.90 -11.03
CA CYS A 36 -7.04 24.42 -10.47
C CYS A 36 -5.79 24.90 -11.24
N PHE A 37 -5.52 26.20 -11.23
CA PHE A 37 -4.32 26.75 -11.88
C PHE A 37 -3.19 26.98 -10.89
N ASP A 38 -2.02 26.38 -11.19
CA ASP A 38 -0.75 26.65 -10.50
C ASP A 38 -0.84 26.59 -8.97
N HIS A 39 -1.50 25.53 -8.47
CA HIS A 39 -1.64 25.31 -7.04
C HIS A 39 -0.36 24.69 -6.46
N ASN A 40 -0.14 24.90 -5.16
CA ASN A 40 0.91 24.22 -4.43
C ASN A 40 0.33 22.93 -3.81
N PRO A 41 0.81 21.73 -4.18
CA PRO A 41 0.23 20.48 -3.73
C PRO A 41 0.33 20.30 -2.21
N SER A 42 -0.81 19.98 -1.60
CA SER A 42 -0.95 19.60 -0.20
C SER A 42 -1.67 18.25 -0.12
N TYR A 43 -0.92 17.18 0.16
CA TYR A 43 -1.49 15.85 0.19
C TYR A 43 -2.23 15.56 1.49
N ALA A 44 -3.49 15.13 1.39
CA ALA A 44 -4.29 14.70 2.51
C ALA A 44 -5.05 13.41 2.18
N LEU A 45 -5.18 12.54 3.19
CA LEU A 45 -6.00 11.33 3.09
C LEU A 45 -7.47 11.70 3.29
N GLU A 46 -8.31 11.37 2.33
CA GLU A 46 -9.74 11.70 2.39
C GLU A 46 -10.57 10.55 2.94
N GLY A 47 -10.20 9.32 2.55
CA GLY A 47 -11.00 8.15 2.88
C GLY A 47 -10.24 6.85 2.70
N VAL A 48 -10.65 5.87 3.50
CA VAL A 48 -10.24 4.47 3.37
C VAL A 48 -11.50 3.63 3.40
N ASP A 49 -11.80 2.98 2.29
CA ASP A 49 -12.86 1.98 2.22
C ASP A 49 -12.24 0.59 2.31
N VAL A 50 -12.47 -0.06 3.44
CA VAL A 50 -11.93 -1.39 3.74
C VAL A 50 -12.66 -2.50 3.00
N ASP A 51 -13.90 -2.30 2.57
CA ASP A 51 -14.68 -3.32 1.86
C ASP A 51 -14.20 -3.44 0.40
N SER A 52 -13.90 -2.30 -0.22
CA SER A 52 -13.36 -2.24 -1.58
C SER A 52 -11.83 -2.17 -1.64
N LEU A 53 -11.13 -2.08 -0.50
CA LEU A 53 -9.69 -1.80 -0.40
C LEU A 53 -9.27 -0.52 -1.16
N THR A 54 -10.15 0.45 -1.31
CA THR A 54 -9.83 1.70 -2.00
C THR A 54 -9.41 2.77 -1.02
N ILE A 55 -8.44 3.58 -1.44
CA ILE A 55 -7.96 4.73 -0.68
C ILE A 55 -8.15 5.95 -1.56
N SER A 56 -8.80 6.98 -1.03
CA SER A 56 -8.89 8.28 -1.66
C SER A 56 -7.95 9.28 -0.99
N TYR A 57 -7.24 10.04 -1.80
CA TYR A 57 -6.39 11.13 -1.35
C TYR A 57 -6.59 12.34 -2.26
N THR A 58 -6.42 13.52 -1.69
CA THR A 58 -6.42 14.78 -2.43
C THR A 58 -5.02 15.36 -2.43
N ASP A 59 -4.65 16.05 -3.51
CA ASP A 59 -3.47 16.92 -3.52
C ASP A 59 -3.81 18.36 -3.12
N GLY A 60 -5.03 18.61 -2.64
CA GLY A 60 -5.56 19.92 -2.26
C GLY A 60 -6.43 20.57 -3.32
N CYS A 61 -6.51 19.98 -4.52
CA CYS A 61 -7.32 20.49 -5.62
C CYS A 61 -7.79 19.41 -6.60
N ASN A 62 -7.06 18.29 -6.66
CA ASN A 62 -7.46 17.10 -7.38
C ASN A 62 -7.67 15.95 -6.39
N ASP A 63 -8.71 15.15 -6.65
CA ASP A 63 -9.03 13.98 -5.85
C ASP A 63 -8.71 12.72 -6.63
N PHE A 64 -8.03 11.78 -5.98
CA PHE A 64 -7.57 10.55 -6.58
C PHE A 64 -8.04 9.36 -5.77
N THR A 65 -8.52 8.33 -6.45
CA THR A 65 -8.83 7.04 -5.84
C THR A 65 -7.82 6.00 -6.32
N LEU A 66 -7.12 5.36 -5.39
CA LEU A 66 -6.15 4.30 -5.66
C LEU A 66 -6.84 2.97 -6.01
N GLN A 67 -6.16 2.17 -6.83
CA GLN A 67 -6.64 0.84 -7.15
C GLN A 67 -6.55 -0.11 -5.93
N PRO A 68 -7.51 -1.04 -5.76
CA PRO A 68 -7.51 -2.00 -4.65
C PRO A 68 -6.22 -2.83 -4.55
N PHE A 69 -5.59 -3.14 -5.68
CA PHE A 69 -4.35 -3.90 -5.71
C PHE A 69 -3.16 -3.13 -5.11
N ILE A 70 -3.15 -1.80 -5.19
CA ILE A 70 -2.11 -0.97 -4.54
C ILE A 70 -2.27 -1.09 -3.03
N THR A 71 -3.47 -0.84 -2.51
CA THR A 71 -3.78 -0.96 -1.08
C THR A 71 -3.54 -2.37 -0.57
N GLY A 72 -3.99 -3.39 -1.31
CA GLY A 72 -3.78 -4.80 -0.97
C GLY A 72 -2.31 -5.19 -0.98
N GLY A 73 -1.53 -4.70 -1.96
CA GLY A 73 -0.09 -4.93 -2.03
C GLY A 73 0.65 -4.30 -0.85
N VAL A 74 0.31 -3.06 -0.48
CA VAL A 74 0.85 -2.39 0.71
C VAL A 74 0.47 -3.14 1.99
N GLY A 75 -0.80 -3.55 2.13
CA GLY A 75 -1.28 -4.34 3.26
C GLY A 75 -0.55 -5.68 3.40
N LEU A 76 -0.39 -6.41 2.28
CA LEU A 76 0.36 -7.67 2.25
C LEU A 76 1.83 -7.47 2.62
N THR A 77 2.42 -6.35 2.22
CA THR A 77 3.79 -5.98 2.58
C THR A 77 3.90 -5.78 4.10
N GLY A 78 3.00 -5.01 4.70
CA GLY A 78 2.99 -4.77 6.14
C GLY A 78 2.79 -6.04 6.96
N VAL A 79 1.79 -6.86 6.61
CA VAL A 79 1.53 -8.15 7.27
C VAL A 79 2.72 -9.10 7.10
N GLY A 80 3.28 -9.17 5.89
CA GLY A 80 4.46 -9.98 5.59
C GLY A 80 5.65 -9.59 6.46
N ALA A 81 5.89 -8.29 6.64
CA ALA A 81 6.98 -7.80 7.49
C ALA A 81 6.79 -8.22 8.95
N LEU A 82 5.58 -8.06 9.50
CA LEU A 82 5.26 -8.50 10.86
C LEU A 82 5.45 -10.01 11.04
N VAL A 83 4.92 -10.82 10.13
CA VAL A 83 5.07 -12.29 10.17
C VAL A 83 6.54 -12.70 10.04
N GLY A 84 7.30 -12.04 9.17
CA GLY A 84 8.73 -12.27 8.99
C GLY A 84 9.54 -12.00 10.26
N LEU A 85 9.30 -10.84 10.89
CA LEU A 85 9.94 -10.44 12.15
C LEU A 85 9.57 -11.40 13.29
N LEU A 86 8.30 -11.82 13.40
CA LEU A 86 7.88 -12.83 14.36
C LEU A 86 8.61 -14.17 14.17
N GLY A 87 8.81 -14.57 12.90
CA GLY A 87 9.60 -15.75 12.56
C GLY A 87 11.06 -15.65 13.04
N ILE A 88 11.69 -14.48 12.85
CA ILE A 88 13.07 -14.22 13.32
C ILE A 88 13.12 -14.24 14.85
N GLY A 89 12.17 -13.59 15.53
CA GLY A 89 12.10 -13.55 16.98
C GLY A 89 12.01 -14.95 17.59
N ARG A 90 11.10 -15.79 17.09
CA ARG A 90 10.97 -17.19 17.54
C ARG A 90 12.23 -18.01 17.29
N ALA A 91 12.87 -17.82 16.14
CA ALA A 91 14.11 -18.53 15.83
C ALA A 91 15.28 -18.14 16.75
N ARG A 92 15.31 -16.89 17.24
CA ARG A 92 16.30 -16.47 18.25
C ARG A 92 15.99 -17.03 19.63
N VAL A 93 14.73 -16.98 20.08
CA VAL A 93 14.32 -17.48 21.39
C VAL A 93 14.60 -18.98 21.51
N ASN A 94 14.25 -19.78 20.49
CA ASN A 94 14.47 -21.24 20.51
C ASN A 94 15.94 -21.66 20.41
N ARG A 95 16.88 -20.72 20.20
CA ARG A 95 18.33 -20.99 20.16
C ARG A 95 19.03 -20.59 21.47
N SER A 96 18.33 -19.92 22.39
CA SER A 96 18.82 -19.59 23.73
C SER A 96 18.43 -20.67 24.72
#